data_AF-A0A2A4T925-F1
#
_entry.id   AF-A0A2A4T925-F1
#
_cell.length_a   1.000
_cell.length_b   1.000
_cell.length_c   1.000
_cell.angle_alpha   90.00
_cell.angle_beta   90.00
_cell.angle_gamma   90.00
#
_symmetry.space_group_name_H-M   'P 1'
#
loop_
_entity.id
_entity.type
_entity.pdbx_description
1 polymer ?
#
loop_
_entity_poly.entity_id
_entity_poly.type
_entity_poly.pdbx_seq_one_letter_code
_entity_poly.pdbx_strand_id
1 'polypeptide(L)'
;MKNSTIWYIVGCILTVIGFVLLSGVSQQHNGFLEGFVQQAGVGGIFSYLGLMIVAVVIAPISTFFLVPVAANSWGPLLAAVYTVLGWTIGSMIAFYLARRYGLKWVGKMEKVQRMREIEAAIPRRHVFIFVTLLRSTIPVDILSYALGIFSTIGYRAFFFSTIIGITPFTLLLTYASTSTTQIQVAVISFGVVLFSASSYYIYSKNKMYNKLHE
;
A
#
# COMPACT_ATOMS: atom_id res chain seq x y z
N MET A 1 -8.00 -23.47 -10.06
CA MET A 1 -7.12 -22.29 -10.28
C MET A 1 -7.81 -21.08 -10.96
N LYS A 2 -8.93 -21.22 -11.68
CA LYS A 2 -9.60 -20.12 -12.43
C LYS A 2 -10.34 -19.07 -11.57
N ASN A 3 -10.83 -19.44 -10.38
CA ASN A 3 -11.62 -18.52 -9.54
C ASN A 3 -10.82 -17.44 -8.81
N SER A 4 -9.52 -17.67 -8.49
CA SER A 4 -8.77 -16.66 -7.71
C SER A 4 -8.48 -15.39 -8.52
N THR A 5 -8.24 -15.52 -9.83
CA THR A 5 -7.97 -14.39 -10.74
C THR A 5 -9.18 -13.46 -10.87
N ILE A 6 -10.40 -14.02 -10.85
CA ILE A 6 -11.64 -13.24 -10.93
C ILE A 6 -11.77 -12.34 -9.70
N TRP A 7 -11.48 -12.85 -8.49
CA TRP A 7 -11.53 -12.05 -7.27
C TRP A 7 -10.48 -10.92 -7.23
N TYR A 8 -9.30 -11.12 -7.82
CA TYR A 8 -8.30 -10.05 -7.96
C TYR A 8 -8.78 -8.95 -8.92
N ILE A 9 -9.36 -9.33 -10.06
CA ILE A 9 -9.87 -8.37 -11.04
C ILE A 9 -11.05 -7.58 -10.45
N VAL A 10 -11.97 -8.26 -9.79
CA VAL A 10 -13.10 -7.63 -9.09
C VAL A 10 -12.60 -6.67 -8.00
N GLY A 11 -11.59 -7.08 -7.21
CA GLY A 11 -10.97 -6.23 -6.21
C GLY A 11 -10.36 -4.96 -6.79
N CYS A 12 -9.59 -5.07 -7.88
CA CYS A 12 -9.00 -3.91 -8.58
C CYS A 12 -10.06 -2.98 -9.16
N ILE A 13 -11.12 -3.53 -9.77
CA ILE A 13 -12.23 -2.74 -10.32
C ILE A 13 -12.95 -1.99 -9.19
N LEU A 14 -13.21 -2.64 -8.06
CA LEU A 14 -13.85 -2.01 -6.89
C LEU A 14 -13.00 -0.89 -6.29
N THR A 15 -11.68 -1.05 -6.21
CA THR A 15 -10.79 0.05 -5.75
C THR A 15 -10.77 1.21 -6.74
N VAL A 16 -10.75 0.94 -8.05
CA VAL A 16 -10.81 1.99 -9.08
C VAL A 16 -12.14 2.75 -8.98
N ILE A 17 -13.27 2.03 -8.92
CA ILE A 17 -14.60 2.62 -8.81
C ILE A 17 -14.72 3.41 -7.51
N GLY A 18 -14.31 2.83 -6.38
CA GLY A 18 -14.34 3.50 -5.08
C GLY A 18 -13.53 4.79 -5.06
N PHE A 19 -12.32 4.78 -5.63
CA PHE A 19 -11.48 5.97 -5.73
C PHE A 19 -12.13 7.05 -6.60
N VAL A 20 -12.64 6.70 -7.79
CA VAL A 20 -13.27 7.66 -8.71
C VAL A 20 -14.55 8.24 -8.12
N LEU A 21 -15.38 7.40 -7.49
CA LEU A 21 -16.61 7.86 -6.82
C LEU A 21 -16.29 8.79 -5.65
N LEU A 22 -15.37 8.41 -4.77
CA LEU A 22 -15.01 9.25 -3.63
C LEU A 22 -14.30 10.53 -4.05
N SER A 23 -13.47 10.48 -5.10
CA SER A 23 -12.89 11.69 -5.70
C SER A 23 -13.95 12.62 -6.27
N GLY A 24 -14.93 12.08 -7.01
CA GLY A 24 -16.03 12.88 -7.59
C GLY A 24 -16.95 13.47 -6.52
N VAL A 25 -17.35 12.67 -5.52
CA VAL A 25 -18.18 13.13 -4.40
C VAL A 25 -17.43 14.16 -3.56
N SER A 26 -16.13 13.93 -3.31
CA SER A 26 -15.28 14.87 -2.59
C SER A 26 -15.23 16.20 -3.33
N GLN A 27 -14.90 16.19 -4.63
CA GLN A 27 -14.85 17.42 -5.45
C GLN A 27 -16.18 18.16 -5.50
N GLN A 28 -17.30 17.43 -5.60
CA GLN A 28 -18.64 18.03 -5.59
C GLN A 28 -18.97 18.70 -4.24
N HIS A 29 -18.41 18.20 -3.14
CA HIS A 29 -18.65 18.71 -1.78
C HIS A 29 -17.44 19.44 -1.20
N ASN A 30 -16.51 19.92 -2.04
CA ASN A 30 -15.28 20.58 -1.57
C ASN A 30 -15.57 21.76 -0.62
N GLY A 31 -16.60 22.57 -0.89
CA GLY A 31 -16.98 23.67 0.01
C GLY A 31 -17.43 23.19 1.40
N PHE A 32 -18.07 22.02 1.51
CA PHE A 32 -18.42 21.43 2.80
C PHE A 32 -17.19 20.83 3.50
N LEU A 33 -16.30 20.17 2.74
CA LEU A 33 -15.06 19.61 3.27
C LEU A 33 -14.12 20.71 3.77
N GLU A 34 -13.96 21.80 3.04
CA GLU A 34 -13.18 22.97 3.46
C GLU A 34 -13.73 23.56 4.76
N GLY A 35 -15.05 23.72 4.87
CA GLY A 35 -15.70 24.19 6.10
C GLY A 35 -15.54 23.21 7.27
N PHE A 36 -15.65 21.91 7.03
CA PHE A 36 -15.44 20.87 8.03
C PHE A 36 -13.99 20.79 8.50
N VAL A 37 -13.04 20.94 7.59
CA VAL A 37 -11.59 20.93 7.87
C VAL A 37 -11.18 22.19 8.64
N GLN A 38 -11.71 23.35 8.28
CA GLN A 38 -11.49 24.58 9.03
C GLN A 38 -12.03 24.48 10.46
N GLN A 39 -13.20 23.86 10.65
CA GLN A 39 -13.75 23.62 11.99
C GLN A 39 -13.00 22.53 12.76
N ALA A 40 -12.58 21.46 12.10
CA ALA A 40 -11.85 20.35 12.71
C ALA A 40 -10.40 20.72 13.07
N GLY A 41 -9.81 21.69 12.36
CA GLY A 41 -8.44 22.17 12.56
C GLY A 41 -7.43 21.02 12.62
N VAL A 42 -6.57 21.05 13.65
CA VAL A 42 -5.55 20.00 13.87
C VAL A 42 -6.19 18.64 14.21
N GLY A 43 -7.39 18.62 14.78
CA GLY A 43 -8.13 17.39 15.11
C GLY A 43 -8.46 16.56 13.87
N GLY A 44 -8.75 17.20 12.74
CA GLY A 44 -8.98 16.51 11.45
C GLY A 44 -7.75 15.73 10.97
N ILE A 45 -6.56 16.30 11.14
CA ILE A 45 -5.29 15.66 10.77
C ILE A 45 -5.04 14.41 11.62
N PHE A 46 -5.21 14.51 12.94
CA PHE A 46 -5.04 13.36 13.84
C PHE A 46 -6.08 12.27 13.59
N SER A 47 -7.31 12.65 13.26
CA SER A 47 -8.37 11.70 12.92
C SER A 47 -8.04 10.95 11.63
N TYR A 48 -7.56 11.66 10.60
CA TYR A 48 -7.09 11.06 9.36
C TYR A 48 -5.92 10.10 9.58
N LEU A 49 -4.88 10.54 10.31
CA LEU A 49 -3.73 9.70 10.65
C LEU A 49 -4.15 8.47 11.45
N GLY A 50 -5.03 8.64 12.43
CA GLY A 50 -5.58 7.54 13.23
C GLY A 50 -6.32 6.52 12.37
N LEU A 51 -7.20 6.99 11.48
CA LEU A 51 -7.92 6.11 10.54
C LEU A 51 -6.96 5.36 9.63
N MET A 52 -5.94 6.03 9.09
CA MET A 52 -4.92 5.40 8.24
C MET A 52 -4.17 4.30 9.00
N ILE A 53 -3.72 4.60 10.23
CA ILE A 53 -3.00 3.63 11.07
C ILE A 53 -3.90 2.44 11.41
N VAL A 54 -5.12 2.70 11.87
CA VAL A 54 -6.09 1.67 12.25
C VAL A 54 -6.43 0.78 11.07
N ALA A 55 -6.65 1.34 9.88
CA ALA A 55 -6.92 0.56 8.69
C ALA A 55 -5.70 -0.27 8.28
N VAL A 56 -4.49 0.28 8.27
CA VAL A 56 -3.28 -0.52 7.95
C VAL A 56 -3.11 -1.69 8.93
N VAL A 57 -3.41 -1.49 10.21
CA VAL A 57 -3.17 -2.47 11.27
C VAL A 57 -4.31 -3.50 11.42
N ILE A 58 -5.56 -3.07 11.58
CA ILE A 58 -6.66 -3.94 12.01
C ILE A 58 -7.17 -4.83 10.87
N ALA A 59 -7.42 -4.22 9.73
CA ALA A 59 -7.95 -4.91 8.59
C ALA A 59 -7.16 -4.37 7.42
N PRO A 60 -6.19 -5.11 6.84
CA PRO A 60 -5.28 -4.65 5.77
C PRO A 60 -6.06 -4.31 4.50
N ILE A 61 -6.88 -3.29 4.66
CA ILE A 61 -7.84 -2.69 3.78
C ILE A 61 -7.09 -1.52 3.22
N SER A 62 -6.98 -1.56 1.91
CA SER A 62 -6.25 -0.55 1.20
C SER A 62 -6.91 0.81 1.39
N THR A 63 -6.21 1.74 2.03
CA THR A 63 -6.71 3.09 2.38
C THR A 63 -6.61 4.09 1.23
N PHE A 64 -6.35 3.64 0.00
CA PHE A 64 -6.24 4.50 -1.18
C PHE A 64 -7.48 5.39 -1.39
N PHE A 65 -8.66 4.93 -0.95
CA PHE A 65 -9.91 5.66 -1.08
C PHE A 65 -10.03 6.89 -0.16
N LEU A 66 -9.20 6.98 0.90
CA LEU A 66 -9.16 8.14 1.78
C LEU A 66 -8.28 9.27 1.23
N VAL A 67 -7.41 8.97 0.26
CA VAL A 67 -6.44 9.92 -0.30
C VAL A 67 -7.11 11.08 -1.04
N PRO A 68 -8.16 10.86 -1.88
CA PRO A 68 -8.85 11.98 -2.52
C PRO A 68 -9.50 12.94 -1.55
N VAL A 69 -10.10 12.42 -0.47
CA VAL A 69 -10.74 13.24 0.56
C VAL A 69 -9.70 14.15 1.23
N ALA A 70 -8.54 13.58 1.59
CA ALA A 70 -7.44 14.36 2.17
C ALA A 70 -6.86 15.39 1.19
N ALA A 71 -6.64 15.01 -0.08
CA ALA A 71 -6.08 15.87 -1.11
C ALA A 71 -6.97 17.09 -1.40
N ASN A 72 -8.28 16.87 -1.44
CA ASN A 72 -9.25 17.93 -1.61
C ASN A 72 -9.47 18.78 -0.33
N SER A 73 -9.19 18.22 0.85
CA SER A 73 -9.35 18.90 2.15
C SER A 73 -8.19 19.80 2.53
N TRP A 74 -6.95 19.33 2.37
CA TRP A 74 -5.73 20.02 2.81
C TRP A 74 -4.81 20.45 1.65
N GLY A 75 -5.21 20.16 0.41
CA GLY A 75 -4.36 20.29 -0.77
C GLY A 75 -3.44 19.09 -0.99
N PRO A 76 -2.96 18.89 -2.23
CA PRO A 76 -2.29 17.65 -2.64
C PRO A 76 -0.95 17.42 -1.92
N LEU A 77 -0.21 18.49 -1.59
CA LEU A 77 1.09 18.38 -0.94
C LEU A 77 0.96 17.98 0.54
N LEU A 78 0.10 18.66 1.31
CA LEU A 78 -0.12 18.33 2.72
C LEU A 78 -0.78 16.96 2.87
N ALA A 79 -1.75 16.64 2.00
CA ALA A 79 -2.33 15.31 1.95
C ALA A 79 -1.27 14.23 1.69
N ALA A 80 -0.30 14.47 0.80
CA ALA A 80 0.79 13.53 0.56
C ALA A 80 1.64 13.31 1.82
N VAL A 81 2.01 14.38 2.52
CA VAL A 81 2.77 14.29 3.77
C VAL A 81 2.01 13.49 4.82
N TYR A 82 0.73 13.81 5.07
CA TYR A 82 -0.07 13.09 6.06
C TYR A 82 -0.32 11.64 5.66
N THR A 83 -0.52 11.36 4.37
CA THR A 83 -0.69 10.00 3.84
C THR A 83 0.58 9.17 4.05
N VAL A 84 1.75 9.71 3.68
CA VAL A 84 3.05 9.05 3.87
C VAL A 84 3.30 8.78 5.36
N LEU A 85 2.99 9.73 6.24
CA LEU A 85 3.12 9.54 7.68
C LEU A 85 2.19 8.45 8.21
N GLY A 86 0.89 8.50 7.87
CA GLY A 86 -0.09 7.51 8.29
C GLY A 86 0.26 6.09 7.83
N TRP A 87 0.61 5.93 6.55
CA TRP A 87 1.07 4.66 6.01
C TRP A 87 2.38 4.19 6.62
N THR A 88 3.32 5.08 6.87
CA THR A 88 4.61 4.72 7.50
C THR A 88 4.40 4.24 8.93
N ILE A 89 3.65 4.98 9.74
CA ILE A 89 3.38 4.61 11.14
C ILE A 89 2.57 3.31 11.20
N GLY A 90 1.48 3.22 10.43
CA GLY A 90 0.66 2.01 10.35
C GLY A 90 1.47 0.79 9.91
N SER A 91 2.30 0.93 8.87
CA SER A 91 3.13 -0.17 8.38
C SER A 91 4.22 -0.59 9.36
N MET A 92 4.80 0.35 10.11
CA MET A 92 5.76 0.05 11.18
C MET A 92 5.11 -0.77 12.29
N ILE A 93 3.89 -0.42 12.70
CA ILE A 93 3.13 -1.16 13.70
C ILE A 93 2.78 -2.55 13.18
N ALA A 94 2.23 -2.64 11.97
CA ALA A 94 1.92 -3.92 11.31
C ALA A 94 3.17 -4.81 11.21
N PHE A 95 4.30 -4.27 10.74
CA PHE A 95 5.57 -4.97 10.65
C PHE A 95 6.05 -5.47 12.03
N TYR A 96 5.94 -4.65 13.07
CA TYR A 96 6.30 -5.04 14.43
C TYR A 96 5.42 -6.19 14.96
N LEU A 97 4.10 -6.07 14.82
CA LEU A 97 3.15 -7.11 15.25
C LEU A 97 3.37 -8.42 14.50
N ALA A 98 3.53 -8.33 13.17
CA ALA A 98 3.83 -9.43 12.28
C ALA A 98 5.13 -10.14 12.68
N ARG A 99 6.17 -9.39 13.02
CA ARG A 99 7.46 -9.95 13.44
C ARG A 99 7.42 -10.60 14.81
N ARG A 100 6.71 -10.00 15.76
CA ARG A 100 6.64 -10.50 17.15
C ARG A 100 5.69 -11.67 17.30
N TYR A 101 4.56 -11.63 16.60
CA TYR A 101 3.46 -12.57 16.79
C TYR A 101 3.19 -13.43 15.56
N GLY A 102 3.43 -12.94 14.35
CA GLY A 102 2.93 -13.54 13.11
C GLY A 102 3.34 -14.99 12.87
N LEU A 103 4.52 -15.44 13.30
CA LEU A 103 4.88 -16.88 13.23
C LEU A 103 3.98 -17.78 14.10
N LYS A 104 3.39 -17.26 15.18
CA LYS A 104 2.43 -18.01 16.02
C LYS A 104 1.06 -18.12 15.35
N TRP A 105 0.67 -17.12 14.56
CA TRP A 105 -0.63 -17.06 13.86
C TRP A 105 -0.64 -17.84 12.55
N VAL A 106 0.48 -17.87 11.83
CA VAL A 106 0.57 -18.51 10.51
C VAL A 106 0.83 -20.03 10.61
N GLY A 107 1.22 -20.54 11.77
CA GLY A 107 1.61 -21.94 11.94
C GLY A 107 2.85 -22.31 11.10
N LYS A 108 3.39 -23.52 11.29
CA LYS A 108 4.51 -24.04 10.48
C LYS A 108 4.03 -24.33 9.05
N MET A 109 3.82 -23.29 8.24
CA MET A 109 3.55 -23.46 6.82
C MET A 109 4.86 -23.57 6.04
N GLU A 110 4.95 -24.56 5.17
CA GLU A 110 6.04 -24.78 4.20
C GLU A 110 6.40 -23.51 3.38
N LYS A 111 5.40 -22.63 3.16
CA LYS A 111 5.56 -21.32 2.52
C LYS A 111 6.51 -20.37 3.28
N VAL A 112 6.61 -20.51 4.60
CA VAL A 112 7.51 -19.72 5.47
C VAL A 112 8.98 -20.04 5.13
N GLN A 113 9.28 -21.32 4.93
CA GLN A 113 10.63 -21.80 4.58
C GLN A 113 11.06 -21.26 3.22
N ARG A 114 10.16 -21.36 2.22
CA ARG A 114 10.39 -20.90 0.85
C ARG A 114 10.63 -19.39 0.74
N MET A 115 9.89 -18.58 1.49
CA MET A 115 10.13 -17.13 1.52
C MET A 115 11.47 -16.77 2.17
N ARG A 116 11.89 -17.51 3.20
CA ARG A 116 13.23 -17.33 3.79
C ARG A 116 14.35 -17.73 2.84
N GLU A 117 14.15 -18.76 2.02
CA GLU A 117 15.10 -19.16 0.98
C GLU A 117 15.22 -18.11 -0.13
N ILE A 118 14.10 -17.52 -0.56
CA ILE A 118 14.09 -16.40 -1.52
C ILE A 118 14.82 -15.19 -0.92
N GLU A 119 14.60 -14.88 0.36
CA GLU A 119 15.32 -13.80 1.02
C GLU A 119 16.82 -14.11 1.18
N ALA A 120 17.17 -15.36 1.52
CA ALA A 120 18.56 -15.79 1.64
C ALA A 120 19.33 -15.70 0.31
N ALA A 121 18.62 -15.85 -0.82
CA ALA A 121 19.18 -15.65 -2.15
C ALA A 121 19.43 -14.17 -2.50
N ILE A 122 18.83 -13.21 -1.76
CA ILE A 122 19.06 -11.78 -1.94
C ILE A 122 20.20 -11.35 -1.00
N PRO A 123 21.34 -10.85 -1.52
CA PRO A 123 22.41 -10.36 -0.66
C PRO A 123 21.88 -9.27 0.26
N ARG A 124 22.18 -9.34 1.56
CA ARG A 124 21.67 -8.38 2.58
C ARG A 124 21.84 -6.91 2.17
N ARG A 125 22.87 -6.58 1.38
CA ARG A 125 23.12 -5.24 0.86
C ARG A 125 22.04 -4.71 -0.10
N HIS A 126 21.28 -5.58 -0.77
CA HIS A 126 20.24 -5.20 -1.74
C HIS A 126 18.82 -5.32 -1.21
N VAL A 127 18.62 -5.89 -0.01
CA VAL A 127 17.29 -6.06 0.60
C VAL A 127 16.57 -4.73 0.74
N PHE A 128 17.29 -3.65 1.06
CA PHE A 128 16.75 -2.29 1.10
C PHE A 128 16.15 -1.88 -0.26
N ILE A 129 16.94 -1.97 -1.34
CA ILE A 129 16.53 -1.57 -2.69
C ILE A 129 15.37 -2.46 -3.17
N PHE A 130 15.45 -3.75 -2.90
CA PHE A 130 14.40 -4.71 -3.24
C PHE A 130 13.07 -4.36 -2.55
N VAL A 131 13.09 -4.06 -1.26
CA VAL A 131 11.87 -3.66 -0.53
C VAL A 131 11.33 -2.32 -1.04
N THR A 132 12.20 -1.36 -1.36
CA THR A 132 11.77 -0.08 -1.97
C THR A 132 11.08 -0.31 -3.30
N LEU A 133 11.60 -1.18 -4.16
CA LEU A 133 10.98 -1.50 -5.45
C LEU A 133 9.67 -2.28 -5.26
N LEU A 134 9.62 -3.22 -4.31
CA LEU A 134 8.39 -3.94 -4.00
C LEU A 134 7.31 -3.00 -3.47
N ARG A 135 7.66 -1.96 -2.70
CA ARG A 135 6.74 -0.95 -2.18
C ARG A 135 6.05 -0.15 -3.29
N SER A 136 6.69 0.04 -4.43
CA SER A 136 6.08 0.72 -5.60
C SER A 136 5.00 -0.11 -6.26
N THR A 137 5.03 -1.42 -6.05
CA THR A 137 4.09 -2.35 -6.66
C THR A 137 3.04 -2.81 -5.66
N ILE A 138 3.48 -3.36 -4.52
CA ILE A 138 2.64 -4.11 -3.59
C ILE A 138 2.04 -3.13 -2.57
N PRO A 139 0.73 -3.24 -2.28
CA PRO A 139 0.07 -2.43 -1.26
C PRO A 139 0.82 -2.45 0.07
N VAL A 140 0.88 -1.27 0.70
CA VAL A 140 1.67 -1.04 1.91
C VAL A 140 1.26 -1.98 3.04
N ASP A 141 -0.03 -2.27 3.15
CA ASP A 141 -0.62 -3.07 4.22
C ASP A 141 -0.13 -4.53 4.14
N ILE A 142 -0.28 -5.14 2.96
CA ILE A 142 0.07 -6.55 2.72
C ILE A 142 1.58 -6.77 2.81
N LEU A 143 2.36 -5.88 2.18
CA LEU A 143 3.81 -6.02 2.15
C LEU A 143 4.42 -5.90 3.55
N SER A 144 3.86 -5.06 4.41
CA SER A 144 4.39 -4.84 5.77
C SER A 144 4.20 -6.06 6.67
N TYR A 145 3.04 -6.73 6.58
CA TYR A 145 2.82 -8.00 7.26
C TYR A 145 3.73 -9.11 6.72
N ALA A 146 3.86 -9.21 5.39
CA ALA A 146 4.74 -10.20 4.77
C ALA A 146 6.21 -10.01 5.19
N LEU A 147 6.72 -8.79 5.10
CA LEU A 147 8.10 -8.50 5.52
C LEU A 147 8.28 -8.71 7.02
N GLY A 148 7.28 -8.41 7.85
CA GLY A 148 7.37 -8.65 9.29
C GLY A 148 7.49 -10.13 9.66
N ILE A 149 6.71 -11.00 9.00
CA ILE A 149 6.74 -12.46 9.27
C ILE A 149 7.97 -13.13 8.65
N PHE A 150 8.29 -12.76 7.41
CA PHE A 150 9.18 -13.55 6.57
C PHE A 150 10.56 -12.92 6.38
N SER A 151 10.70 -11.60 6.53
CA SER A 151 11.96 -10.91 6.26
C SER A 151 12.84 -10.71 7.50
N THR A 152 14.14 -10.84 7.29
CA THR A 152 15.22 -10.48 8.21
C THR A 152 15.54 -8.98 8.24
N ILE A 153 14.93 -8.16 7.37
CA ILE A 153 15.19 -6.71 7.28
C ILE A 153 15.09 -6.01 8.65
N GLY A 154 16.04 -5.11 8.96
CA GLY A 154 16.01 -4.33 10.19
C GLY A 154 14.96 -3.21 10.16
N TYR A 155 14.48 -2.77 11.33
CA TYR A 155 13.44 -1.73 11.45
C TYR A 155 13.81 -0.42 10.74
N ARG A 156 15.07 0.03 10.82
CA ARG A 156 15.53 1.25 10.15
C ARG A 156 15.51 1.12 8.63
N ALA A 157 16.04 0.01 8.11
CA ALA A 157 16.04 -0.26 6.68
C ALA A 157 14.61 -0.36 6.13
N PHE A 158 13.71 -1.02 6.88
CA PHE A 158 12.29 -1.08 6.55
C PHE A 158 11.66 0.31 6.56
N PHE A 159 11.89 1.15 7.57
CA PHE A 159 11.34 2.50 7.67
C PHE A 159 11.75 3.41 6.49
N PHE A 160 13.03 3.40 6.11
CA PHE A 160 13.50 4.22 5.00
C PHE A 160 13.05 3.68 3.64
N SER A 161 13.09 2.36 3.42
CA SER A 161 12.61 1.78 2.16
C SER A 161 11.11 1.99 1.97
N THR A 162 10.39 1.98 3.09
CA THR A 162 8.97 2.32 3.20
C THR A 162 8.69 3.72 2.69
N ILE A 163 9.31 4.74 3.29
CA ILE A 163 9.07 6.14 2.94
C ILE A 163 9.48 6.37 1.48
N ILE A 164 10.67 5.93 1.08
CA ILE A 164 11.18 6.17 -0.28
C ILE A 164 10.31 5.46 -1.32
N GLY A 165 9.84 4.25 -1.03
CA GLY A 165 9.00 3.48 -1.95
C GLY A 165 7.60 4.06 -2.12
N ILE A 166 6.95 4.53 -1.05
CA ILE A 166 5.57 5.03 -1.13
C ILE A 166 5.47 6.49 -1.55
N THR A 167 6.47 7.33 -1.24
CA THR A 167 6.42 8.77 -1.49
C THR A 167 6.10 9.15 -2.95
N PRO A 168 6.80 8.63 -3.98
CA PRO A 168 6.53 9.02 -5.36
C PRO A 168 5.12 8.63 -5.81
N PHE A 169 4.66 7.44 -5.42
CA PHE A 169 3.32 6.99 -5.71
C PHE A 169 2.26 7.84 -5.01
N THR A 170 2.50 8.19 -3.74
CA THR A 170 1.58 9.02 -2.94
C THR A 170 1.42 10.41 -3.55
N LEU A 171 2.53 11.04 -3.98
CA LEU A 171 2.50 12.34 -4.65
C LEU A 171 1.71 12.27 -5.95
N LEU A 172 1.97 11.27 -6.80
CA LEU A 172 1.18 11.09 -8.03
C LEU A 172 -0.31 10.94 -7.74
N LEU A 173 -0.66 10.17 -6.71
CA LEU A 173 -2.05 9.91 -6.34
C LEU A 173 -2.75 11.16 -5.81
N THR A 174 -2.14 11.92 -4.90
CA THR A 174 -2.76 13.11 -4.32
C THR A 174 -2.91 14.23 -5.33
N TYR A 175 -1.94 14.43 -6.22
CA TYR A 175 -2.06 15.40 -7.31
C TYR A 175 -3.10 14.95 -8.36
N ALA A 176 -3.20 13.66 -8.64
CA ALA A 176 -4.25 13.14 -9.50
C ALA A 176 -5.64 13.40 -8.91
N SER A 177 -5.82 13.23 -7.59
CA SER A 177 -7.11 13.43 -6.90
C SER A 177 -7.72 14.83 -7.04
N THR A 178 -6.90 15.86 -7.24
CA THR A 178 -7.36 17.24 -7.47
C THR A 178 -7.34 17.64 -8.94
N SER A 179 -6.99 16.71 -9.83
CA SER A 179 -6.92 16.91 -11.29
C SER A 179 -8.18 16.43 -12.00
N THR A 180 -8.27 16.61 -13.31
CA THR A 180 -9.39 16.14 -14.13
C THR A 180 -9.61 14.63 -14.02
N THR A 181 -10.85 14.18 -14.24
CA THR A 181 -11.22 12.75 -14.20
C THR A 181 -10.36 11.89 -15.15
N GLN A 182 -9.95 12.45 -16.29
CA GLN A 182 -9.04 11.77 -17.23
C GLN A 182 -7.68 11.46 -16.61
N ILE A 183 -7.09 12.42 -15.89
CA ILE A 183 -5.81 12.23 -15.18
C ILE A 183 -5.97 11.21 -14.06
N GLN A 184 -7.08 11.27 -13.32
CA GLN A 184 -7.39 10.29 -12.26
C GLN A 184 -7.43 8.87 -12.82
N VAL A 185 -8.20 8.64 -13.89
CA VAL A 185 -8.29 7.34 -14.55
C VAL A 185 -6.93 6.89 -15.08
N ALA A 186 -6.13 7.78 -15.65
CA ALA A 186 -4.80 7.46 -16.17
C ALA A 186 -3.83 6.99 -15.05
N VAL A 187 -3.75 7.74 -13.94
CA VAL A 187 -2.85 7.39 -12.82
C VAL A 187 -3.26 6.07 -12.17
N ILE A 188 -4.56 5.84 -11.96
CA ILE A 188 -5.04 4.59 -11.37
C ILE A 188 -4.78 3.42 -12.34
N SER A 189 -5.07 3.59 -13.63
CA SER A 189 -4.85 2.56 -14.64
C SER A 189 -3.36 2.18 -14.72
N PHE A 190 -2.47 3.18 -14.66
CA PHE A 190 -1.04 2.96 -14.61
C PHE A 190 -0.63 2.14 -13.36
N GLY A 191 -1.17 2.49 -12.18
CA GLY A 191 -0.96 1.72 -10.96
C GLY A 191 -1.44 0.26 -11.06
N VAL A 192 -2.63 0.03 -11.63
CA VAL A 192 -3.18 -1.32 -11.85
C VAL A 192 -2.32 -2.13 -12.81
N VAL A 193 -1.80 -1.52 -13.88
CA VAL A 193 -0.90 -2.17 -14.84
C VAL A 193 0.41 -2.57 -14.15
N LEU A 194 1.03 -1.68 -13.37
CA LEU A 194 2.26 -1.99 -12.64
C LEU A 194 2.06 -3.12 -11.62
N PHE A 195 0.94 -3.09 -10.88
CA PHE A 195 0.60 -4.15 -9.94
C PHE A 195 0.40 -5.50 -10.65
N SER A 196 -0.32 -5.50 -11.77
CA SER A 196 -0.60 -6.70 -12.58
C SER A 196 0.66 -7.27 -13.21
N ALA A 197 1.51 -6.43 -13.81
CA ALA A 197 2.76 -6.82 -14.44
C ALA A 197 3.72 -7.45 -13.41
N SER A 198 3.81 -6.85 -12.23
CA SER A 198 4.66 -7.37 -11.16
C SER A 198 4.11 -8.67 -10.56
N SER A 199 2.79 -8.78 -10.39
CA SER A 199 2.14 -10.02 -9.96
C SER A 199 2.37 -11.16 -10.96
N TYR A 200 2.29 -10.85 -12.26
CA TYR A 200 2.61 -11.80 -13.33
C TYR A 200 4.09 -12.20 -13.33
N TYR A 201 5.00 -11.25 -13.15
CA TYR A 201 6.43 -11.50 -13.03
C TYR A 201 6.77 -12.44 -11.86
N ILE A 202 6.16 -12.21 -10.69
CA ILE A 202 6.32 -13.09 -9.53
C ILE A 202 5.76 -14.48 -9.83
N TYR A 203 4.57 -14.57 -10.45
CA TYR A 203 3.96 -15.84 -10.82
C TYR A 203 4.82 -16.66 -11.81
N SER A 204 5.37 -16.01 -12.84
CA SER A 204 6.17 -16.68 -13.87
C SER A 204 7.48 -17.24 -13.32
N LYS A 205 8.16 -16.47 -12.45
CA LYS A 205 9.34 -16.94 -11.70
C LYS A 205 9.03 -18.14 -10.82
N ASN A 206 7.90 -18.12 -10.09
CA ASN A 206 7.51 -19.20 -9.18
C ASN A 206 7.19 -20.50 -9.94
N LYS A 207 6.55 -20.39 -11.12
CA LYS A 207 6.29 -21.53 -12.02
C LYS A 207 7.58 -22.15 -12.56
N MET A 208 8.56 -21.31 -12.93
CA MET A 208 9.85 -21.76 -13.46
C MET A 208 10.70 -22.46 -12.39
N TYR A 209 10.68 -21.96 -11.16
CA TYR A 209 11.36 -22.60 -10.02
C TYR A 209 10.79 -24.00 -9.72
N ASN A 210 9.47 -24.15 -9.68
CA ASN A 210 8.84 -25.46 -9.46
C ASN A 210 9.22 -26.48 -10.54
N LYS A 211 9.35 -26.04 -11.80
CA LYS A 211 9.69 -26.92 -12.93
C LYS A 211 11.15 -27.37 -12.97
N LEU A 212 12.04 -26.72 -12.22
CA LEU A 212 13.46 -27.07 -12.11
C LEU A 212 13.76 -28.03 -10.93
N HIS A 213 12.77 -28.24 -10.06
CA HIS A 213 12.88 -29.07 -8.86
C HIS A 213 11.83 -30.21 -8.83
N GLU A 214 11.19 -30.48 -9.97
CA GLU A 214 10.51 -31.74 -10.31
C GLU A 214 11.47 -32.59 -11.16
#